data_AF-A0ABD0PCJ0-F1
#
_entry.id   AF-A0ABD0PCJ0-F1
#
_cell.length_a   1.000
_cell.length_b   1.000
_cell.length_c   1.000
_cell.angle_alpha   90.00
_cell.angle_beta   90.00
_cell.angle_gamma   90.00
#
_symmetry.space_group_name_H-M   'P 1'
#
loop_
_entity.id
_entity.type
_entity.pdbx_description
1 polymer ?
#
loop_
_entity_poly.entity_id
_entity_poly.type
_entity_poly.pdbx_seq_one_letter_code
_entity_poly.pdbx_strand_id
1 'polypeptide(L)' 'GESVTHIRIQNTGDYYDLYGGEKFATLAELVEYYTGDHGTLQDKDGTVIELKYPLNCSDPTTER' A
#
# COMPACT_ATOMS: atom_id res chain seq x y z
N GLY A 1 -1.03 -19.29 13.20
CA GLY A 1 -1.59 -18.06 13.80
C GLY A 1 -1.72 -17.04 12.70
N GLU A 2 -2.68 -16.13 12.79
CA GLU A 2 -2.78 -15.00 11.87
C GLU A 2 -1.51 -14.15 11.99
N SER A 3 -0.84 -13.91 10.86
CA SER A 3 0.39 -13.12 10.76
C SER A 3 0.08 -11.76 10.15
N VAL A 4 0.72 -10.71 10.64
CA VAL A 4 0.59 -9.35 10.10
C VAL A 4 1.91 -8.90 9.51
N THR A 5 1.91 -8.56 8.23
CA THR A 5 3.07 -7.98 7.53
C THR A 5 2.90 -6.46 7.44
N HIS A 6 3.90 -5.72 7.91
CA HIS A 6 3.91 -4.26 7.83
C HIS A 6 4.82 -3.81 6.68
N ILE A 7 4.26 -3.02 5.76
CA ILE A 7 4.97 -2.47 4.60
C ILE A 7 5.13 -0.98 4.84
N ARG A 8 6.37 -0.48 4.72
CA ARG A 8 6.63 0.96 4.88
C ARG A 8 6.41 1.66 3.55
N ILE A 9 5.66 2.76 3.60
CA ILE A 9 5.46 3.66 2.46
C ILE A 9 6.41 4.84 2.64
N GLN A 10 7.23 5.12 1.64
CA GLN A 10 8.04 6.32 1.60
C GLN A 10 7.18 7.49 1.13
N ASN A 11 7.36 8.65 1.77
CA ASN A 11 6.82 9.92 1.29
C ASN A 11 7.99 10.90 1.18
N THR A 12 8.28 11.36 -0.04
CA THR A 12 9.38 12.29 -0.31
C THR A 12 8.95 13.76 -0.32
N GLY A 13 7.65 14.02 -0.25
CA GLY A 13 7.03 15.34 -0.52
C GLY A 13 6.55 15.48 -1.97
N ASP A 14 7.18 14.78 -2.92
CA ASP A 14 6.80 14.80 -4.34
C ASP A 14 6.00 13.56 -4.75
N TYR A 15 6.27 12.41 -4.12
CA TYR A 15 5.65 11.14 -4.45
C TYR A 15 5.66 10.14 -3.28
N TYR A 16 4.89 9.08 -3.45
CA TYR A 16 4.82 7.89 -2.59
C TYR A 16 5.37 6.67 -3.32
N ASP A 17 6.17 5.86 -2.65
CA ASP A 17 6.62 4.56 -3.15
C ASP A 17 6.84 3.54 -2.00
N LEU A 18 7.24 2.32 -2.36
CA LEU A 18 7.56 1.24 -1.43
C LEU A 18 9.07 0.95 -1.35
N TYR A 19 9.89 2.01 -1.35
CA TYR A 19 11.36 1.93 -1.39
C TYR A 19 11.90 1.24 -2.66
N GLY A 20 11.24 1.49 -3.80
CA GLY A 20 11.51 0.88 -5.10
C GLY A 20 10.22 0.58 -5.87
N GLY A 21 10.33 0.45 -7.19
CA GLY A 21 9.17 0.22 -8.06
C GLY A 21 8.50 1.51 -8.54
N GLU A 22 7.18 1.46 -8.70
CA GLU A 22 6.38 2.58 -9.20
C GLU A 22 6.24 3.70 -8.16
N LYS A 23 6.09 4.92 -8.67
CA LYS A 23 5.95 6.15 -7.87
C LYS A 23 4.57 6.75 -8.12
N PHE A 24 3.91 7.17 -7.05
CA PHE A 24 2.54 7.67 -7.08
C PHE A 24 2.46 9.10 -6.54
N ALA A 25 1.58 9.94 -7.10
CA ALA A 25 1.39 11.29 -6.59
C ALA A 25 0.61 11.30 -5.27
N THR A 26 -0.28 10.33 -5.08
CA THR A 26 -1.12 10.20 -3.88
C THR A 26 -1.08 8.79 -3.28
N LEU A 27 -1.41 8.69 -1.99
CA LEU A 27 -1.53 7.39 -1.31
C LEU A 27 -2.67 6.55 -1.90
N ALA A 28 -3.76 7.19 -2.35
CA ALA A 28 -4.90 6.50 -2.94
C ALA A 28 -4.51 5.77 -4.23
N GLU A 29 -3.76 6.42 -5.13
CA GLU A 29 -3.26 5.82 -6.36
C GLU A 29 -2.32 4.64 -6.09
N LEU A 30 -1.45 4.75 -5.07
CA LEU A 30 -0.57 3.64 -4.66
C LEU A 30 -1.39 2.43 -4.23
N VAL A 31 -2.41 2.63 -3.39
CA VAL A 31 -3.28 1.55 -2.93
C VAL A 31 -4.09 0.95 -4.09
N GLU A 32 -4.65 1.78 -4.96
CA GLU A 32 -5.41 1.33 -6.14
C GLU A 32 -4.55 0.46 -7.07
N TYR A 33 -3.31 0.85 -7.32
CA TYR A 33 -2.38 0.11 -8.17
C TYR A 33 -2.09 -1.31 -7.66
N TYR A 34 -1.86 -1.47 -6.34
CA TYR A 34 -1.53 -2.77 -5.74
C TYR A 34 -2.74 -3.59 -5.28
N THR A 35 -3.92 -2.99 -5.21
CA THR A 35 -5.20 -3.71 -4.98
C THR A 35 -5.83 -4.19 -6.28
N GLY A 36 -5.56 -3.51 -7.39
CA GLY A 36 -5.89 -3.96 -8.74
C GLY A 36 -4.87 -4.95 -9.31
N ASP A 37 -5.03 -5.28 -10.60
CA ASP A 37 -4.15 -6.22 -11.32
C ASP A 37 -2.92 -5.54 -11.96
N HIS A 38 -2.55 -4.34 -11.51
CA HIS A 38 -1.56 -3.50 -12.19
C HIS A 38 -0.13 -3.73 -11.69
N GLY A 39 0.05 -4.21 -10.46
CA GLY A 39 1.35 -4.39 -9.83
C GLY A 39 1.46 -5.63 -8.94
N THR A 40 2.67 -6.15 -8.81
CA THR A 40 2.99 -7.23 -7.86
C THR A 40 3.65 -6.63 -6.63
N LEU A 41 3.04 -6.86 -5.46
CA LEU A 41 3.63 -6.54 -4.17
C LEU A 41 4.34 -7.77 -3.61
N GLN A 42 5.59 -7.62 -3.19
CA GLN A 42 6.43 -8.73 -2.76
C GLN A 42 7.25 -8.35 -1.51
N ASP A 43 7.36 -9.27 -0.56
CA ASP A 43 8.28 -9.13 0.57
C ASP A 43 9.73 -9.44 0.13
N LYS A 44 10.70 -9.09 0.97
CA LYS A 44 12.14 -9.26 0.72
C LYS A 44 12.55 -10.71 0.48
N ASP A 45 11.80 -11.67 1.00
CA ASP A 45 12.03 -13.10 0.82
C ASP A 45 11.43 -13.65 -0.48
N GLY A 46 10.74 -12.81 -1.26
CA GLY A 46 10.08 -13.19 -2.49
C GLY A 46 8.62 -13.61 -2.32
N THR A 47 8.05 -13.56 -1.12
CA THR A 47 6.63 -13.86 -0.90
C THR A 47 5.75 -12.80 -1.54
N VAL A 48 4.85 -13.20 -2.44
CA VAL A 48 3.85 -12.29 -3.04
C VAL A 48 2.77 -11.97 -2.02
N ILE A 49 2.45 -10.69 -1.89
CA ILE A 49 1.44 -10.16 -0.97
C ILE A 49 0.26 -9.65 -1.80
N GLU A 50 -0.95 -10.16 -1.51
CA GLU A 50 -2.17 -9.77 -2.23
C GLU A 50 -3.05 -8.86 -1.36
N LEU A 51 -3.38 -7.67 -1.85
CA LEU A 51 -4.28 -6.73 -1.17
C LEU A 51 -5.73 -6.93 -1.64
N LYS A 52 -6.43 -7.93 -1.10
CA LYS A 52 -7.78 -8.33 -1.57
C LYS A 52 -8.95 -7.63 -0.89
N TYR A 53 -8.89 -7.49 0.43
CA TYR A 53 -10.03 -7.04 1.22
C TYR A 53 -9.61 -5.84 2.08
N PRO A 54 -10.06 -4.61 1.74
CA PRO A 54 -9.76 -3.45 2.54
C PRO A 54 -10.44 -3.55 3.91
N LEU A 55 -9.69 -3.21 4.97
CA LEU A 55 -10.22 -3.09 6.31
C LEU A 55 -10.59 -1.63 6.58
N ASN A 56 -11.88 -1.30 6.41
CA ASN A 56 -12.37 0.07 6.54
C ASN A 56 -12.28 0.55 8.01
N CYS A 57 -11.78 1.77 8.21
CA CYS A 57 -11.79 2.42 9.52
C CYS A 57 -13.21 2.84 9.90
N SER A 58 -13.63 2.56 11.14
CA SER A 58 -14.94 2.98 11.67
C SER A 58 -14.92 4.35 12.33
N ASP A 59 -13.73 4.92 12.57
CA ASP A 59 -13.60 6.20 13.23
C ASP A 59 -13.87 7.35 12.23
N PRO A 60 -14.71 8.34 12.60
CA PRO A 60 -14.86 9.53 11.79
C PRO A 60 -13.53 10.27 11.77
N THR A 61 -12.91 10.41 10.59
CA THR A 61 -11.76 11.28 10.43
C THR A 61 -12.18 12.73 10.69
N THR A 62 -11.32 13.50 11.35
CA THR A 62 -11.54 14.94 11.61
C THR A 62 -11.32 15.81 10.36
N GLU A 63 -10.99 15.21 9.22
CA GLU A 63 -10.82 15.91 7.96
C GLU A 63 -12.21 16.16 7.33
N ARG A 64 -12.71 17.37 7.53
CA ARG A 64 -13.82 17.99 6.79
C ARG A 64 -13.32 19.26 6.10
#